data_AF-A0A536FSA0-F1
#
_entry.id   AF-A0A536FSA0-F1
#
_cell.length_a   1.000
_cell.length_b   1.000
_cell.length_c   1.000
_cell.angle_alpha   90.00
_cell.angle_beta   90.00
_cell.angle_gamma   90.00
#
_symmetry.space_group_name_H-M   'P 1'
#
loop_
_entity.id
_entity.type
_entity.pdbx_description
1 polymer ?
#
loop_
_entity_poly.entity_id
_entity_poly.type
_entity_poly.pdbx_seq_one_letter_code
_entity_poly.pdbx_strand_id
1 'polypeptide(L)'
;MDPGAESGGSYAVDVLGTLASGLGVDSRESGRKAMEVVRARSPELITLSEQTGEDLVTTSAGFIDMLLASLRSDVELPWADFEQRSRDYGRLRAAQGLPLESLIDVLAVYRRATIELLSRPIEGQPHYDEIIALAQSRLEDMTERLTTAIARGYLDHVGEEHRARESEMYGLAAIVSAMSRSLDLLETAEVALVEALAALRLSTGAMWLRERSAYKLAHTVGLDPDQVDDFARQAGPHVKAWASALGRSESQVDRVSGKEWNALRAQLRVRGRTVGMMTVGTMGDRVFGASDLLF
;
A
#
# COMPACT_ATOMS: atom_id res chain seq x y z
N MET A 1 24.80 -29.81 44.18
CA MET A 1 23.41 -29.46 43.84
C MET A 1 23.08 -28.26 44.69
N ASP A 2 22.98 -27.10 44.07
CA ASP A 2 22.68 -25.84 44.74
C ASP A 2 21.16 -25.64 44.68
N PRO A 3 20.43 -25.62 45.81
CA PRO A 3 18.96 -25.55 45.80
C PRO A 3 18.42 -24.14 45.50
N GLY A 4 19.29 -23.17 45.15
CA GLY A 4 18.91 -21.77 44.92
C GLY A 4 18.61 -21.38 43.47
N ALA A 5 18.96 -22.22 42.48
CA ALA A 5 18.87 -21.85 41.06
C ALA A 5 17.44 -21.91 40.49
N GLU A 6 16.53 -22.70 41.08
CA GLU A 6 15.15 -22.80 40.60
C GLU A 6 14.21 -21.70 41.15
N SER A 7 14.61 -21.00 42.22
CA SER A 7 13.76 -20.00 42.90
C SER A 7 13.77 -18.61 42.27
N GLY A 8 14.87 -18.19 41.63
CA GLY A 8 15.00 -16.84 41.04
C GLY A 8 14.15 -16.68 39.77
N GLY A 9 14.16 -17.70 38.91
CA GLY A 9 13.42 -17.68 37.64
C GLY A 9 11.90 -17.62 37.81
N SER A 10 11.33 -18.35 38.78
CA SER A 10 9.89 -18.28 39.07
C SER A 10 9.49 -16.90 39.60
N TYR A 11 10.30 -16.33 40.51
CA TYR A 11 10.04 -15.01 41.09
C TYR A 11 10.08 -13.90 40.04
N ALA A 12 11.09 -13.87 39.17
CA ALA A 12 11.19 -12.86 38.12
C ALA A 12 10.01 -12.94 37.14
N VAL A 13 9.55 -14.15 36.80
CA VAL A 13 8.37 -14.36 35.94
C VAL A 13 7.09 -13.84 36.60
N ASP A 14 6.88 -14.13 37.88
CA ASP A 14 5.68 -13.71 38.62
C ASP A 14 5.61 -12.19 38.82
N VAL A 15 6.76 -11.57 39.16
CA VAL A 15 6.87 -10.11 39.29
C VAL A 15 6.62 -9.43 37.95
N LEU A 16 7.23 -9.94 36.88
CA LEU A 16 7.05 -9.40 35.52
C LEU A 16 5.59 -9.49 35.06
N GLY A 17 4.92 -10.62 35.29
CA GLY A 17 3.49 -10.79 34.97
C GLY A 17 2.61 -9.83 35.76
N THR A 18 2.89 -9.63 37.05
CA THR A 18 2.14 -8.70 37.90
C THR A 18 2.31 -7.25 37.46
N LEU A 19 3.54 -6.82 37.16
CA LEU A 19 3.84 -5.48 36.64
C LEU A 19 3.14 -5.23 35.31
N ALA A 20 3.22 -6.18 34.39
CA ALA A 20 2.59 -6.08 33.08
C ALA A 20 1.06 -5.96 33.19
N SER A 21 0.43 -6.73 34.10
CA SER A 21 -1.00 -6.67 34.37
C SER A 21 -1.41 -5.30 34.93
N GLY A 22 -0.66 -4.75 35.89
CA GLY A 22 -0.93 -3.43 36.45
C GLY A 22 -0.77 -2.28 35.45
N LEU A 23 0.25 -2.33 34.61
CA LEU A 23 0.53 -1.31 33.60
C LEU A 23 -0.47 -1.32 32.43
N GLY A 24 -1.05 -2.48 32.11
CA GLY A 24 -2.09 -2.60 31.07
C GLY A 24 -3.38 -1.83 31.38
N VAL A 25 -3.59 -1.41 32.62
CA VAL A 25 -4.76 -0.59 33.01
C VAL A 25 -4.63 0.87 32.54
N ASP A 26 -3.41 1.37 32.27
CA ASP A 26 -3.14 2.75 31.82
C ASP A 26 -2.26 2.82 30.56
N SER A 27 -2.56 1.97 29.59
CA SER A 27 -1.86 1.93 28.30
C SER A 27 -2.06 3.18 27.45
N ARG A 28 -3.08 3.99 27.75
CA ARG A 28 -3.32 5.27 27.06
C ARG A 28 -2.33 6.35 27.43
N GLU A 29 -1.95 6.49 28.71
CA GLU A 29 -0.88 7.44 29.07
C GLU A 29 0.45 7.03 28.43
N SER A 30 0.70 5.72 28.40
CA SER A 30 1.87 5.11 27.74
C SER A 30 1.89 5.38 26.24
N GLY A 31 0.77 5.19 25.55
CA GLY A 31 0.59 5.53 24.14
C GLY A 31 0.87 7.01 23.86
N ARG A 32 0.41 7.91 24.75
CA ARG A 32 0.67 9.35 24.61
C ARG A 32 2.16 9.70 24.69
N LYS A 33 2.91 9.10 25.63
CA LYS A 33 4.36 9.30 25.76
C LYS A 33 5.12 8.73 24.57
N ALA A 34 4.74 7.53 24.11
CA ALA A 34 5.32 6.96 22.89
C ALA A 34 5.10 7.86 21.67
N MET A 35 3.93 8.50 21.57
CA MET A 35 3.60 9.42 20.48
C MET A 35 4.49 10.67 20.41
N GLU A 36 5.05 11.13 21.54
CA GLU A 36 6.03 12.23 21.52
C GLU A 36 7.32 11.82 20.80
N VAL A 37 7.77 10.58 21.00
CA VAL A 37 8.95 10.02 20.33
C VAL A 37 8.65 9.69 18.87
N VAL A 38 7.47 9.14 18.58
CA VAL A 38 7.02 8.88 17.19
C VAL A 38 6.96 10.18 16.39
N ARG A 39 6.46 11.27 16.97
CA ARG A 39 6.42 12.59 16.30
C ARG A 39 7.82 13.08 15.88
N ALA A 40 8.84 12.79 16.68
CA ALA A 40 10.21 13.18 16.37
C ALA A 40 10.89 12.27 15.32
N ARG A 41 10.51 10.98 15.25
CA ARG A 41 11.18 9.97 14.42
C ARG A 41 10.46 9.65 13.11
N SER A 42 9.15 9.79 13.07
CA SER A 42 8.29 9.47 11.92
C SER A 42 7.23 10.56 11.73
N PRO A 43 7.64 11.80 11.38
CA PRO A 43 6.71 12.92 11.17
C PRO A 43 5.68 12.66 10.06
N GLU A 44 5.99 11.77 9.11
CA GLU A 44 5.09 11.31 8.06
C GLU A 44 3.85 10.59 8.62
N LEU A 45 3.97 9.85 9.73
CA LEU A 45 2.82 9.22 10.38
C LEU A 45 1.88 10.24 11.01
N ILE A 46 2.43 11.31 11.58
CA ILE A 46 1.63 12.41 12.16
C ILE A 46 0.87 13.13 11.06
N THR A 47 1.57 13.48 9.99
CA THR A 47 1.00 14.16 8.82
C THR A 47 -0.15 13.33 8.24
N LEU A 48 0.04 12.02 8.12
CA LEU A 48 -0.98 11.12 7.62
C LEU A 48 -2.19 11.03 8.56
N SER A 49 -1.97 10.92 9.87
CA SER A 49 -3.05 10.90 10.86
C SER A 49 -3.88 12.17 10.86
N GLU A 50 -3.26 13.34 10.66
CA GLU A 50 -3.97 14.61 10.51
C GLU A 50 -4.85 14.63 9.24
N GLN A 51 -4.40 13.99 8.16
CA GLN A 51 -5.15 13.88 6.91
C GLN A 51 -6.29 12.86 6.98
N THR A 52 -6.09 11.75 7.70
CA THR A 52 -7.07 10.65 7.78
C THR A 52 -8.01 10.75 8.98
N GLY A 53 -7.69 11.62 9.96
CA GLY A 53 -8.42 11.73 11.23
C GLY A 53 -8.18 10.55 12.19
N GLU A 54 -7.13 9.75 11.96
CA GLU A 54 -6.83 8.58 12.77
C GLU A 54 -6.29 8.93 14.15
N ASP A 55 -6.78 8.23 15.18
CA ASP A 55 -6.23 8.33 16.53
C ASP A 55 -4.99 7.43 16.70
N LEU A 56 -3.82 8.02 16.46
CA LEU A 56 -2.54 7.34 16.66
C LEU A 56 -2.28 6.96 18.11
N VAL A 57 -2.79 7.72 19.09
CA VAL A 57 -2.59 7.38 20.51
C VAL A 57 -3.27 6.06 20.84
N THR A 58 -4.49 5.86 20.33
CA THR A 58 -5.21 4.58 20.49
C THR A 58 -4.48 3.43 19.77
N THR A 59 -3.92 3.68 18.59
CA THR A 59 -3.13 2.67 17.87
C THR A 59 -1.85 2.30 18.62
N SER A 60 -1.09 3.29 19.10
CA SER A 60 0.12 3.07 19.90
C SER A 60 -0.18 2.35 21.20
N ALA A 61 -1.23 2.74 21.91
CA ALA A 61 -1.68 2.06 23.12
C ALA A 61 -2.00 0.59 22.85
N GLY A 62 -2.69 0.30 21.73
CA GLY A 62 -3.01 -1.07 21.33
C GLY A 62 -1.78 -1.96 21.10
N PHE A 63 -0.69 -1.43 20.51
CA PHE A 63 0.56 -2.18 20.36
C PHE A 63 1.30 -2.36 21.68
N ILE A 64 1.32 -1.32 22.53
CA ILE A 64 1.89 -1.41 23.89
C ILE A 64 1.14 -2.46 24.72
N ASP A 65 -0.18 -2.56 24.59
CA ASP A 65 -1.00 -3.58 25.25
C ASP A 65 -0.65 -4.99 24.79
N MET A 66 -0.40 -5.21 23.49
CA MET A 66 0.06 -6.50 22.99
C MET A 66 1.43 -6.88 23.57
N LEU A 67 2.34 -5.91 23.67
CA LEU A 67 3.66 -6.10 24.24
C LEU A 67 3.56 -6.42 25.74
N LEU A 68 2.77 -5.68 26.51
CA LEU A 68 2.52 -5.96 27.93
C LEU A 68 1.85 -7.33 28.12
N ALA A 69 0.88 -7.69 27.28
CA ALA A 69 0.24 -9.00 27.33
C ALA A 69 1.29 -10.11 27.15
N SER A 70 2.23 -9.97 26.21
CA SER A 70 3.27 -10.99 25.95
C SER A 70 4.21 -11.28 27.12
N LEU A 71 4.25 -10.39 28.12
CA LEU A 71 5.07 -10.55 29.32
C LEU A 71 4.39 -11.41 30.39
N ARG A 72 3.08 -11.62 30.26
CA ARG A 72 2.27 -12.40 31.18
C ARG A 72 2.44 -13.90 30.95
N SER A 73 2.54 -14.66 32.04
CA SER A 73 2.57 -16.13 32.03
C SER A 73 1.22 -16.75 32.41
N ASP A 74 0.29 -15.94 32.92
CA ASP A 74 -1.01 -16.38 33.45
C ASP A 74 -2.13 -16.42 32.40
N VAL A 75 -1.84 -15.97 31.17
CA VAL A 75 -2.82 -15.85 30.09
C VAL A 75 -2.27 -16.44 28.80
N GLU A 76 -3.10 -17.23 28.12
CA GLU A 76 -2.85 -17.63 26.74
C GLU A 76 -3.04 -16.42 25.83
N LEU A 77 -1.99 -16.07 25.08
CA LEU A 77 -2.02 -14.93 24.18
C LEU A 77 -2.94 -15.23 22.98
N PRO A 78 -3.86 -14.32 22.64
CA PRO A 78 -4.68 -14.45 21.43
C PRO A 78 -3.83 -14.10 20.19
N TRP A 79 -2.82 -14.94 19.92
CA TRP A 79 -1.81 -14.66 18.89
C TRP A 79 -2.44 -14.44 17.51
N ALA A 80 -3.46 -15.23 17.15
CA ALA A 80 -4.16 -15.09 15.88
C ALA A 80 -4.76 -13.68 15.70
N ASP A 81 -5.33 -13.10 16.76
CA ASP A 81 -5.91 -11.74 16.71
C ASP A 81 -4.83 -10.67 16.61
N PHE A 82 -3.70 -10.86 17.30
CA PHE A 82 -2.55 -9.95 17.25
C PHE A 82 -1.88 -9.98 15.87
N GLU A 83 -1.68 -11.17 15.31
CA GLU A 83 -1.14 -11.36 13.97
C GLU A 83 -2.05 -10.71 12.93
N GLN A 84 -3.36 -10.98 12.98
CA GLN A 84 -4.33 -10.41 12.05
C GLN A 84 -4.36 -8.88 12.14
N ARG A 85 -4.44 -8.31 13.35
CA ARG A 85 -4.45 -6.85 13.53
C ARG A 85 -3.15 -6.20 13.02
N SER A 86 -2.02 -6.84 13.25
CA SER A 86 -0.71 -6.35 12.79
C SER A 86 -0.57 -6.43 11.28
N ARG A 87 -1.09 -7.49 10.66
CA ARG A 87 -1.16 -7.64 9.20
C ARG A 87 -2.07 -6.58 8.58
N ASP A 88 -3.25 -6.37 9.14
CA ASP A 88 -4.19 -5.35 8.66
C ASP A 88 -3.60 -3.94 8.80
N TYR A 89 -2.89 -3.67 9.90
CA TYR A 89 -2.14 -2.44 10.09
C TYR A 89 -1.08 -2.24 9.00
N GLY A 90 -0.24 -3.25 8.73
CA GLY A 90 0.76 -3.19 7.66
C GLY A 90 0.15 -2.95 6.28
N ARG A 91 -0.97 -3.62 5.97
CA ARG A 91 -1.70 -3.46 4.71
C ARG A 91 -2.27 -2.05 4.56
N LEU A 92 -2.91 -1.52 5.60
CA LEU A 92 -3.48 -0.17 5.60
C LEU A 92 -2.39 0.88 5.39
N ARG A 93 -1.27 0.75 6.09
CA ARG A 93 -0.15 1.70 6.00
C ARG A 93 0.52 1.67 4.63
N ALA A 94 0.64 0.49 4.02
CA ALA A 94 1.10 0.36 2.63
C ALA A 94 0.15 1.09 1.65
N ALA A 95 -1.16 0.92 1.82
CA ALA A 95 -2.17 1.60 0.99
C ALA A 95 -2.15 3.13 1.15
N GLN A 96 -1.68 3.62 2.30
CA GLN A 96 -1.48 5.03 2.58
C GLN A 96 -0.11 5.55 2.12
N GLY A 97 0.73 4.71 1.51
CA GLY A 97 2.02 5.08 0.94
C GLY A 97 3.13 5.29 1.97
N LEU A 98 2.97 4.81 3.21
CA LEU A 98 4.05 4.86 4.20
C LEU A 98 5.09 3.79 3.90
N PRO A 99 6.39 4.06 4.10
CA PRO A 99 7.42 3.05 3.94
C PRO A 99 7.39 2.05 5.10
N LEU A 100 7.74 0.79 4.80
CA LEU A 100 7.77 -0.30 5.78
C LEU A 100 8.76 0.00 6.92
N GLU A 101 9.89 0.63 6.60
CA GLU A 101 10.94 1.00 7.54
C GLU A 101 10.39 1.88 8.67
N SER A 102 9.53 2.85 8.36
CA SER A 102 8.89 3.71 9.38
C SER A 102 7.99 2.90 10.32
N LEU A 103 7.33 1.84 9.83
CA LEU A 103 6.51 0.97 10.69
C LEU A 103 7.37 0.14 11.64
N ILE A 104 8.50 -0.36 11.17
CA ILE A 104 9.48 -1.10 11.98
C ILE A 104 10.09 -0.19 13.05
N ASP A 105 10.47 1.03 12.68
CA ASP A 105 11.03 2.02 13.60
C ASP A 105 10.04 2.40 14.72
N VAL A 106 8.77 2.54 14.39
CA VAL A 106 7.70 2.85 15.35
C VAL A 106 7.46 1.69 16.30
N LEU A 107 7.50 0.45 15.83
CA LEU A 107 7.40 -0.71 16.70
C LEU A 107 8.59 -0.80 17.67
N ALA A 108 9.79 -0.43 17.22
CA ALA A 108 10.95 -0.32 18.10
C ALA A 108 10.77 0.78 19.17
N VAL A 109 10.10 1.90 18.83
CA VAL A 109 9.71 2.93 19.81
C VAL A 109 8.74 2.37 20.84
N TYR A 110 7.74 1.61 20.43
CA TYR A 110 6.79 0.97 21.35
C TYR A 110 7.49 -0.01 22.28
N ARG A 111 8.38 -0.87 21.76
CA ARG A 111 9.20 -1.78 22.59
C ARG A 111 9.98 -1.02 23.66
N ARG A 112 10.65 0.07 23.28
CA ARG A 112 11.42 0.90 24.21
C ARG A 112 10.53 1.55 25.26
N ALA A 113 9.37 2.08 24.86
CA ALA A 113 8.40 2.66 25.78
C ALA A 113 7.90 1.61 26.78
N THR A 114 7.60 0.39 26.34
CA THR A 114 7.20 -0.72 27.21
C THR A 114 8.28 -1.08 28.22
N ILE A 115 9.55 -1.17 27.81
CA ILE A 115 10.67 -1.39 28.75
C ILE A 115 10.77 -0.27 29.79
N GLU A 116 10.69 1.00 29.36
CA GLU A 116 10.78 2.14 30.27
C GLU A 116 9.64 2.14 31.31
N LEU A 117 8.44 1.73 30.90
CA LEU A 117 7.29 1.60 31.80
C LEU A 117 7.50 0.50 32.84
N LEU A 118 8.15 -0.61 32.45
CA LEU A 118 8.47 -1.70 33.36
C LEU A 118 9.60 -1.35 34.32
N SER A 119 10.63 -0.62 33.85
CA SER A 119 11.81 -0.28 34.66
C SER A 119 11.50 0.66 35.82
N ARG A 120 10.67 1.68 35.60
CA ARG A 120 10.36 2.73 36.60
C ARG A 120 9.88 2.20 37.96
N PRO A 121 8.88 1.32 38.07
CA PRO A 121 8.35 0.89 39.37
C PRO A 121 9.29 -0.02 40.16
N ILE A 122 10.28 -0.64 39.52
CA ILE A 122 11.20 -1.61 40.15
C ILE A 122 12.64 -1.11 40.24
N GLU A 123 12.90 0.14 39.86
CA GLU A 123 14.24 0.73 39.94
C GLU A 123 14.76 0.65 41.39
N GLY A 124 15.98 0.10 41.54
CA GLY A 124 16.60 -0.11 42.85
C GLY A 124 16.04 -1.28 43.67
N GLN A 125 15.10 -2.06 43.15
CA GLN A 125 14.63 -3.28 43.80
C GLN A 125 15.59 -4.47 43.55
N PRO A 126 15.62 -5.47 44.45
CA PRO A 126 16.32 -6.73 44.21
C PRO A 126 15.85 -7.39 42.90
N HIS A 127 16.75 -8.09 42.21
CA HIS A 127 16.47 -8.78 40.94
C HIS A 127 16.06 -7.87 39.75
N TYR A 128 16.28 -6.55 39.85
CA TYR A 128 16.01 -5.60 38.76
C TYR A 128 16.57 -6.04 37.40
N ASP A 129 17.88 -6.33 37.34
CA ASP A 129 18.54 -6.71 36.09
C ASP A 129 17.99 -8.02 35.51
N GLU A 130 17.64 -8.98 36.38
CA GLU A 130 17.07 -10.27 35.98
C GLU A 130 15.66 -10.10 35.37
N ILE A 131 14.81 -9.30 36.01
CA ILE A 131 13.45 -9.01 35.53
C ILE A 131 13.50 -8.25 34.20
N ILE A 132 14.38 -7.26 34.08
CA ILE A 132 14.53 -6.48 32.84
C ILE A 132 15.11 -7.31 31.70
N ALA A 133 16.11 -8.16 31.96
CA ALA A 133 16.64 -9.07 30.94
C ALA A 133 15.56 -10.04 30.42
N LEU A 134 14.74 -10.60 31.33
CA LEU A 134 13.62 -11.46 30.96
C LEU A 134 12.57 -10.70 30.12
N ALA A 135 12.22 -9.48 30.51
CA ALA A 135 11.29 -8.63 29.76
C ALA A 135 11.83 -8.31 28.36
N GLN A 136 13.11 -7.95 28.25
CA GLN A 136 13.76 -7.65 26.96
C GLN A 136 13.70 -8.85 26.01
N SER A 137 14.05 -10.05 26.50
CA SER A 137 13.98 -11.28 25.70
C SER A 137 12.56 -11.55 25.20
N ARG A 138 11.55 -11.51 26.08
CA ARG A 138 10.14 -11.76 25.67
C ARG A 138 9.63 -10.72 24.68
N LEU A 139 9.96 -9.45 24.90
CA LEU A 139 9.54 -8.37 24.01
C LEU A 139 10.25 -8.42 22.66
N GLU A 140 11.50 -8.87 22.60
CA GLU A 140 12.22 -9.08 21.35
C GLU A 140 11.52 -10.14 20.49
N ASP A 141 11.24 -11.31 21.07
CA ASP A 141 10.48 -12.38 20.40
C ASP A 141 9.12 -11.88 19.89
N MET A 142 8.38 -11.16 20.73
CA MET A 142 7.08 -10.60 20.35
C MET A 142 7.21 -9.56 19.23
N THR A 143 8.20 -8.68 19.33
CA THR A 143 8.45 -7.62 18.33
C THR A 143 8.81 -8.22 16.98
N GLU A 144 9.61 -9.29 16.93
CA GLU A 144 9.97 -9.98 15.69
C GLU A 144 8.73 -10.57 15.00
N ARG A 145 7.85 -11.22 15.77
CA ARG A 145 6.61 -11.78 15.22
C ARG A 145 5.66 -10.69 14.72
N LEU A 146 5.49 -9.60 15.47
CA LEU A 146 4.69 -8.45 15.04
C LEU A 146 5.27 -7.79 13.78
N THR A 147 6.59 -7.64 13.72
CA THR A 147 7.30 -7.12 12.53
C THR A 147 7.03 -7.99 11.32
N THR A 148 7.10 -9.30 11.47
CA THR A 148 6.82 -10.27 10.41
C THR A 148 5.37 -10.15 9.92
N ALA A 149 4.40 -10.03 10.83
CA ALA A 149 2.99 -9.86 10.48
C ALA A 149 2.73 -8.54 9.74
N ILE A 150 3.30 -7.42 10.22
CA ILE A 150 3.22 -6.10 9.56
C ILE A 150 3.83 -6.17 8.16
N ALA A 151 5.05 -6.70 8.03
CA ALA A 151 5.74 -6.83 6.76
C ALA A 151 4.94 -7.70 5.78
N ARG A 152 4.32 -8.80 6.25
CA ARG A 152 3.47 -9.64 5.42
C ARG A 152 2.27 -8.88 4.89
N GLY A 153 1.55 -8.16 5.75
CA GLY A 153 0.40 -7.34 5.32
C GLY A 153 0.78 -6.23 4.36
N TYR A 154 1.94 -5.61 4.59
CA TYR A 154 2.53 -4.62 3.69
C TYR A 154 2.80 -5.21 2.29
N LEU A 155 3.50 -6.35 2.25
CA LEU A 155 3.85 -7.04 1.01
C LEU A 155 2.62 -7.62 0.30
N ASP A 156 1.58 -8.02 1.03
CA ASP A 156 0.32 -8.45 0.43
C ASP A 156 -0.31 -7.31 -0.38
N HIS A 157 -0.36 -6.09 0.17
CA HIS A 157 -0.87 -4.92 -0.55
C HIS A 157 -0.03 -4.61 -1.79
N VAL A 158 1.30 -4.53 -1.63
CA VAL A 158 2.22 -4.27 -2.75
C VAL A 158 2.11 -5.34 -3.82
N GLY A 159 1.97 -6.60 -3.42
CA GLY A 159 1.80 -7.74 -4.32
C GLY A 159 0.43 -7.75 -5.02
N GLU A 160 -0.65 -7.34 -4.35
CA GLU A 160 -1.96 -7.15 -4.97
C GLU A 160 -1.93 -6.03 -6.00
N GLU A 161 -1.31 -4.90 -5.66
CA GLU A 161 -1.15 -3.78 -6.58
C GLU A 161 -0.30 -4.19 -7.78
N HIS A 162 0.79 -4.93 -7.55
CA HIS A 162 1.63 -5.46 -8.63
C HIS A 162 0.87 -6.44 -9.53
N ARG A 163 0.11 -7.39 -8.97
CA ARG A 163 -0.71 -8.34 -9.74
C ARG A 163 -1.83 -7.65 -10.52
N ALA A 164 -2.46 -6.62 -9.94
CA ALA A 164 -3.43 -5.80 -10.66
C ALA A 164 -2.77 -5.14 -11.88
N ARG A 165 -1.58 -4.54 -11.70
CA ARG A 165 -0.78 -3.97 -12.80
C ARG A 165 -0.36 -5.03 -13.84
N GLU A 166 0.08 -6.21 -13.42
CA GLU A 166 0.44 -7.30 -14.35
C GLU A 166 -0.78 -7.78 -15.16
N SER A 167 -1.93 -7.93 -14.51
CA SER A 167 -3.19 -8.29 -15.19
C SER A 167 -3.61 -7.24 -16.21
N GLU A 168 -3.44 -5.95 -15.86
CA GLU A 168 -3.64 -4.83 -16.78
C GLU A 168 -2.67 -4.92 -17.98
N MET A 169 -1.40 -5.24 -17.75
CA MET A 169 -0.41 -5.44 -18.83
C MET A 169 -0.71 -6.64 -19.74
N TYR A 170 -1.15 -7.77 -19.19
CA TYR A 170 -1.50 -8.95 -19.99
C TYR A 170 -2.72 -8.73 -20.89
N GLY A 171 -3.74 -8.03 -20.39
CA GLY A 171 -4.90 -7.64 -21.20
C GLY A 171 -4.48 -6.80 -22.42
N LEU A 172 -3.56 -5.86 -22.22
CA LEU A 172 -3.09 -4.98 -23.30
C LEU A 172 -2.15 -5.68 -24.30
N ALA A 173 -1.31 -6.62 -23.84
CA ALA A 173 -0.48 -7.43 -24.74
C ALA A 173 -1.31 -8.36 -25.64
N ALA A 174 -2.41 -8.91 -25.11
CA ALA A 174 -3.37 -9.70 -25.89
C ALA A 174 -4.00 -8.86 -27.01
N ILE A 175 -4.36 -7.61 -26.72
CA ILE A 175 -4.92 -6.65 -27.68
C ILE A 175 -3.94 -6.33 -28.81
N VAL A 176 -2.68 -6.01 -28.49
CA VAL A 176 -1.64 -5.77 -29.51
C VAL A 176 -1.43 -7.01 -30.40
N SER A 177 -1.49 -8.20 -29.80
CA SER A 177 -1.37 -9.46 -30.52
C SER A 177 -2.57 -9.77 -31.42
N ALA A 178 -3.79 -9.42 -31.00
CA ALA A 178 -5.00 -9.56 -31.79
C ALA A 178 -4.97 -8.62 -33.01
N MET A 179 -4.58 -7.35 -32.80
CA MET A 179 -4.41 -6.38 -33.89
C MET A 179 -3.31 -6.75 -34.89
N SER A 180 -2.26 -7.45 -34.46
CA SER A 180 -1.21 -7.92 -35.37
C SER A 180 -1.64 -9.13 -36.23
N ARG A 181 -2.73 -9.83 -35.89
CA ARG A 181 -3.15 -11.07 -36.54
C ARG A 181 -4.39 -10.94 -37.43
N SER A 182 -5.20 -9.88 -37.26
CA SER A 182 -6.44 -9.71 -38.02
C SER A 182 -6.24 -8.91 -39.32
N LEU A 183 -6.92 -9.35 -40.38
CA LEU A 183 -7.03 -8.64 -41.67
C LEU A 183 -8.16 -7.60 -41.67
N ASP A 184 -9.08 -7.67 -40.70
CA ASP A 184 -10.15 -6.67 -40.51
C ASP A 184 -9.83 -5.79 -39.30
N LEU A 185 -9.19 -4.66 -39.57
CA LEU A 185 -8.73 -3.70 -38.57
C LEU A 185 -9.89 -3.00 -37.85
N LEU A 186 -11.08 -2.97 -38.45
CA LEU A 186 -12.23 -2.21 -37.95
C LEU A 186 -13.05 -3.05 -36.96
N GLU A 187 -13.20 -4.34 -37.20
CA GLU A 187 -13.81 -5.26 -36.23
C GLU A 187 -12.88 -5.50 -35.02
N THR A 188 -11.56 -5.56 -35.27
CA THR A 188 -10.56 -5.72 -34.20
C THR A 188 -10.43 -4.47 -33.33
N ALA A 189 -10.71 -3.29 -33.90
CA ALA A 189 -10.67 -2.01 -33.20
C ALA A 189 -11.63 -1.94 -32.00
N GLU A 190 -12.85 -2.40 -32.21
CA GLU A 190 -13.90 -2.38 -31.19
C GLU A 190 -13.56 -3.31 -30.04
N VAL A 191 -13.20 -4.56 -30.34
CA VAL A 191 -12.80 -5.55 -29.33
C VAL A 191 -11.58 -5.06 -28.54
N ALA A 192 -10.59 -4.51 -29.23
CA ALA A 192 -9.40 -3.92 -28.62
C ALA A 192 -9.76 -2.77 -27.65
N LEU A 193 -10.66 -1.88 -28.04
CA LEU A 193 -11.07 -0.76 -27.19
C LEU A 193 -11.85 -1.24 -25.96
N VAL A 194 -12.79 -2.17 -26.14
CA VAL A 194 -13.57 -2.75 -25.04
C VAL A 194 -12.68 -3.49 -24.04
N GLU A 195 -11.74 -4.30 -24.52
CA GLU A 195 -10.79 -5.02 -23.66
C GLU A 195 -9.84 -4.06 -22.92
N ALA A 196 -9.37 -2.99 -23.57
CA ALA A 196 -8.52 -1.99 -22.94
C ALA A 196 -9.25 -1.25 -21.80
N LEU A 197 -10.52 -0.91 -22.03
CA LEU A 197 -11.38 -0.29 -21.03
C LEU A 197 -11.64 -1.23 -19.85
N ALA A 198 -11.91 -2.51 -20.11
CA ALA A 198 -12.11 -3.51 -19.07
C ALA A 198 -10.84 -3.73 -18.23
N ALA A 199 -9.69 -3.88 -18.88
CA ALA A 199 -8.40 -4.05 -18.21
C ALA A 199 -8.11 -2.86 -17.28
N LEU A 200 -8.23 -1.64 -17.81
CA LEU A 200 -7.93 -0.42 -17.07
C LEU A 200 -9.07 0.03 -16.14
N ARG A 201 -10.19 -0.70 -16.07
CA ARG A 201 -11.39 -0.31 -15.32
C ARG A 201 -11.88 1.10 -15.66
N LEU A 202 -11.88 1.42 -16.94
CA LEU A 202 -12.37 2.68 -17.49
C LEU A 202 -13.68 2.42 -18.23
N SER A 203 -14.56 3.42 -18.28
CA SER A 203 -15.85 3.33 -18.96
C SER A 203 -15.84 3.91 -20.35
N THR A 204 -14.86 4.76 -20.66
CA THR A 204 -14.94 5.68 -21.78
C THR A 204 -13.66 5.70 -22.61
N GLY A 205 -13.78 5.59 -23.92
CA GLY A 205 -12.64 5.66 -24.82
C GLY A 205 -13.02 5.76 -26.28
N ALA A 206 -12.01 6.03 -27.10
CA ALA A 206 -12.14 6.14 -28.54
C ALA A 206 -10.88 5.61 -29.23
N MET A 207 -11.07 5.11 -30.44
CA MET A 207 -9.98 4.60 -31.26
C MET A 207 -10.01 5.24 -32.64
N TRP A 208 -8.86 5.70 -33.10
CA TRP A 208 -8.65 6.26 -34.42
C TRP A 208 -7.74 5.37 -35.22
N LEU A 209 -8.11 5.13 -36.48
CA LEU A 209 -7.26 4.45 -37.44
C LEU A 209 -6.58 5.48 -38.34
N ARG A 210 -5.32 5.23 -38.66
CA ARG A 210 -4.54 6.11 -39.53
C ARG A 210 -4.83 5.76 -40.98
N GLU A 211 -5.48 6.68 -41.68
CA GLU A 211 -5.67 6.62 -43.12
C GLU A 211 -4.78 7.66 -43.80
N ARG A 212 -3.73 7.18 -44.49
CA ARG A 212 -2.71 8.04 -45.11
C ARG A 212 -2.06 8.99 -44.06
N SER A 213 -2.41 10.27 -44.12
CA SER A 213 -1.89 11.34 -43.24
C SER A 213 -2.89 11.79 -42.17
N ALA A 214 -4.11 11.21 -42.13
CA ALA A 214 -5.15 11.61 -41.20
C ALA A 214 -5.54 10.47 -40.25
N TYR A 215 -6.01 10.83 -39.06
CA TYR A 215 -6.66 9.91 -38.14
C TYR A 215 -8.17 10.00 -38.32
N LYS A 216 -8.81 8.87 -38.62
CA LYS A 216 -10.28 8.78 -38.65
C LYS A 216 -10.76 8.02 -37.43
N LEU A 217 -11.79 8.55 -36.79
CA LEU A 217 -12.44 7.89 -35.68
C LEU A 217 -13.07 6.58 -36.18
N ALA A 218 -12.65 5.47 -35.60
CA ALA A 218 -13.09 4.13 -35.97
C ALA A 218 -14.15 3.60 -35.00
N HIS A 219 -13.96 3.83 -33.70
CA HIS A 219 -14.88 3.34 -32.68
C HIS A 219 -14.84 4.21 -31.41
N THR A 220 -15.95 4.22 -30.67
CA THR A 220 -16.10 4.90 -29.37
C THR A 220 -16.90 4.02 -28.42
N VAL A 221 -16.52 4.00 -27.15
CA VAL A 221 -17.24 3.28 -26.10
C VAL A 221 -17.49 4.27 -24.96
N GLY A 222 -18.72 4.26 -24.42
CA GLY A 222 -19.09 5.07 -23.25
C GLY A 222 -19.02 6.59 -23.44
N LEU A 223 -19.12 7.06 -24.70
CA LEU A 223 -19.29 8.46 -25.07
C LEU A 223 -20.68 8.64 -25.68
N ASP A 224 -21.42 9.64 -25.20
CA ASP A 224 -22.66 10.07 -25.86
C ASP A 224 -22.32 10.78 -27.19
N PRO A 225 -23.24 10.77 -28.20
CA PRO A 225 -22.95 11.34 -29.53
C PRO A 225 -22.51 12.81 -29.51
N ASP A 226 -23.00 13.60 -28.56
CA ASP A 226 -22.63 15.00 -28.34
C ASP A 226 -21.27 15.17 -27.64
N GLN A 227 -20.79 14.14 -26.93
CA GLN A 227 -19.49 14.13 -26.25
C GLN A 227 -18.32 13.72 -27.17
N VAL A 228 -18.59 12.98 -28.26
CA VAL A 228 -17.55 12.43 -29.15
C VAL A 228 -16.61 13.51 -29.69
N ASP A 229 -17.19 14.63 -30.14
CA ASP A 229 -16.43 15.73 -30.71
C ASP A 229 -15.58 16.46 -29.66
N ASP A 230 -16.11 16.63 -28.45
CA ASP A 230 -15.37 17.24 -27.33
C ASP A 230 -14.25 16.33 -26.83
N PHE A 231 -14.50 15.03 -26.71
CA PHE A 231 -13.48 14.04 -26.37
C PHE A 231 -12.37 14.02 -27.42
N ALA A 232 -12.70 14.04 -28.72
CA ALA A 232 -11.72 14.09 -29.79
C ALA A 232 -10.88 15.38 -29.74
N ARG A 233 -11.47 16.52 -29.40
CA ARG A 233 -10.76 17.80 -29.23
C ARG A 233 -9.84 17.83 -28.01
N GLN A 234 -10.24 17.20 -26.91
CA GLN A 234 -9.52 17.28 -25.63
C GLN A 234 -8.55 16.12 -25.39
N ALA A 235 -8.79 14.96 -25.99
CA ALA A 235 -8.02 13.73 -25.75
C ALA A 235 -7.54 13.04 -27.04
N GLY A 236 -8.02 13.46 -28.22
CA GLY A 236 -7.76 12.79 -29.49
C GLY A 236 -6.32 12.92 -30.03
N PRO A 237 -6.04 12.38 -31.23
CA PRO A 237 -4.69 12.14 -31.74
C PRO A 237 -3.80 13.38 -31.91
N HIS A 238 -4.41 14.55 -32.11
CA HIS A 238 -3.70 15.81 -32.36
C HIS A 238 -3.45 16.63 -31.08
N VAL A 239 -3.96 16.17 -29.95
CA VAL A 239 -3.79 16.87 -28.67
C VAL A 239 -2.35 16.70 -28.18
N LYS A 240 -1.76 17.78 -27.68
CA LYS A 240 -0.41 17.73 -27.12
C LYS A 240 -0.42 16.90 -25.84
N ALA A 241 0.48 15.91 -25.78
CA ALA A 241 0.67 15.11 -24.57
C ALA A 241 1.27 15.98 -23.45
N TRP A 242 0.81 15.77 -22.23
CA TRP A 242 1.39 16.36 -21.03
C TRP A 242 2.69 15.66 -20.64
N ALA A 243 2.70 14.33 -20.78
CA ALA A 243 3.85 13.47 -20.58
C ALA A 243 3.79 12.31 -21.56
N SER A 244 4.94 11.78 -21.95
CA SER A 244 5.06 10.65 -22.87
C SER A 244 6.12 9.70 -22.36
N ALA A 245 5.89 8.40 -22.53
CA ALA A 245 6.93 7.40 -22.38
C ALA A 245 6.90 6.42 -23.56
N LEU A 246 8.07 5.86 -23.87
CA LEU A 246 8.17 4.73 -24.78
C LEU A 246 7.92 3.46 -23.98
N GLY A 247 6.86 2.75 -24.33
CA GLY A 247 6.57 1.49 -23.69
C GLY A 247 7.43 0.32 -24.19
N ARG A 248 7.40 -0.81 -23.48
CA ARG A 248 8.12 -2.05 -23.84
C ARG A 248 7.73 -2.61 -25.21
N SER A 249 6.55 -2.24 -25.70
CA SER A 249 5.97 -2.67 -26.99
C SER A 249 6.32 -1.76 -28.18
N GLU A 250 7.36 -0.91 -28.07
CA GLU A 250 7.72 0.16 -29.04
C GLU A 250 6.62 1.22 -29.28
N SER A 251 5.53 1.10 -28.54
CA SER A 251 4.36 1.96 -28.63
C SER A 251 4.51 3.11 -27.64
N GLN A 252 4.40 4.34 -28.13
CA GLN A 252 4.42 5.52 -27.29
C GLN A 252 3.09 5.63 -26.56
N VAL A 253 3.15 5.78 -25.23
CA VAL A 253 1.99 6.10 -24.41
C VAL A 253 2.12 7.54 -23.93
N ASP A 254 1.06 8.29 -24.18
CA ASP A 254 0.92 9.70 -23.86
C ASP A 254 -0.12 9.86 -22.76
N ARG A 255 0.20 10.68 -21.76
CA ARG A 255 -0.81 11.23 -20.86
C ARG A 255 -1.39 12.48 -21.49
N VAL A 256 -2.71 12.53 -21.59
CA VAL A 256 -3.45 13.70 -22.06
C VAL A 256 -4.36 14.17 -20.93
N SER A 257 -4.22 15.44 -20.55
CA SER A 257 -5.06 16.08 -19.54
C SER A 257 -5.76 17.25 -20.20
N GLY A 258 -7.05 17.08 -20.46
CA GLY A 258 -7.97 18.10 -20.93
C GLY A 258 -8.58 18.87 -19.76
N LYS A 259 -9.53 19.76 -20.06
CA LYS A 259 -10.26 20.50 -19.02
C LYS A 259 -11.21 19.58 -18.24
N GLU A 260 -11.80 18.61 -18.93
CA GLU A 260 -12.79 17.69 -18.38
C GLU A 260 -12.29 16.24 -18.33
N TRP A 261 -11.36 15.90 -19.22
CA TRP A 261 -10.91 14.52 -19.42
C TRP A 261 -9.48 14.31 -18.94
N ASN A 262 -9.29 13.30 -18.10
CA ASN A 262 -7.97 12.68 -17.92
C ASN A 262 -7.93 11.42 -18.77
N ALA A 263 -6.90 11.30 -19.61
CA ALA A 263 -6.80 10.22 -20.58
C ALA A 263 -5.37 9.66 -20.74
N LEU A 264 -5.30 8.38 -21.07
CA LEU A 264 -4.13 7.71 -21.60
C LEU A 264 -4.33 7.47 -23.08
N ARG A 265 -3.30 7.77 -23.86
CA ARG A 265 -3.32 7.63 -25.30
C ARG A 265 -2.15 6.79 -25.76
N ALA A 266 -2.44 5.63 -26.33
CA ALA A 266 -1.44 4.70 -26.85
C ALA A 266 -1.39 4.79 -28.38
N GLN A 267 -0.18 4.92 -28.93
CA GLN A 267 0.04 4.73 -30.36
C GLN A 267 0.00 3.24 -30.71
N LEU A 268 -0.85 2.86 -31.64
CA LEU A 268 -0.93 1.48 -32.12
C LEU A 268 0.07 1.30 -33.26
N ARG A 269 1.06 0.42 -33.07
CA ARG A 269 2.09 0.14 -34.09
C ARG A 269 2.05 -1.32 -34.54
N VAL A 270 2.21 -1.53 -35.84
CA VAL A 270 2.38 -2.86 -36.44
C VAL A 270 3.64 -2.83 -37.30
N ARG A 271 4.59 -3.73 -37.02
CA ARG A 271 5.89 -3.83 -37.73
C ARG A 271 6.60 -2.47 -37.84
N GLY A 272 6.63 -1.71 -36.74
CA GLY A 272 7.27 -0.39 -36.67
C GLY A 272 6.47 0.77 -37.30
N ARG A 273 5.30 0.53 -37.90
CA ARG A 273 4.44 1.59 -38.48
C ARG A 273 3.25 1.90 -37.58
N THR A 274 2.98 3.18 -37.32
CA THR A 274 1.77 3.60 -36.60
C THR A 274 0.54 3.39 -37.47
N VAL A 275 -0.37 2.53 -37.04
CA VAL A 275 -1.62 2.18 -37.74
C VAL A 275 -2.83 2.84 -37.12
N GLY A 276 -2.73 3.32 -35.88
CA GLY A 276 -3.84 3.94 -35.18
C GLY A 276 -3.42 4.56 -33.87
N MET A 277 -4.41 5.05 -33.14
CA MET A 277 -4.26 5.61 -31.81
C MET A 277 -5.47 5.25 -30.98
N MET A 278 -5.25 4.79 -29.76
CA MET A 278 -6.31 4.49 -28.81
C MET A 278 -6.21 5.49 -27.68
N THR A 279 -7.33 6.09 -27.29
CA THR A 279 -7.41 6.95 -26.11
C THR A 279 -8.50 6.43 -25.19
N VAL A 280 -8.14 6.18 -23.94
CA VAL A 280 -9.06 5.77 -22.88
C VAL A 280 -9.00 6.80 -21.78
N GLY A 281 -10.14 7.14 -21.18
CA GLY A 281 -10.19 8.22 -20.23
C GLY A 281 -11.42 8.17 -19.33
N THR A 282 -11.46 9.12 -18.40
CA THR A 282 -12.57 9.31 -17.46
C THR A 282 -12.81 10.80 -17.25
N MET A 283 -14.06 11.16 -16.95
CA MET A 283 -14.41 12.48 -16.43
C MET A 283 -14.11 12.48 -14.92
N GLY A 284 -12.96 13.03 -14.51
CA GLY A 284 -12.64 13.26 -13.08
C GLY A 284 -12.06 12.09 -12.26
N ASP A 285 -11.47 12.49 -11.12
CA ASP A 285 -10.72 11.82 -10.02
C ASP A 285 -9.52 10.90 -10.31
N ARG A 286 -9.52 10.10 -11.40
CA ARG A 286 -8.32 9.29 -11.69
C ARG A 286 -7.24 10.15 -12.35
N VAL A 287 -6.12 10.32 -11.65
CA VAL A 287 -4.92 10.97 -12.17
C VAL A 287 -3.93 9.89 -12.62
N PHE A 288 -3.67 9.80 -13.93
CA PHE A 288 -2.67 8.87 -14.45
C PHE A 288 -1.25 9.29 -14.04
N GLY A 289 -0.55 8.45 -13.29
CA GLY A 289 0.81 8.67 -12.80
C GLY A 289 1.89 8.33 -13.83
N ALA A 290 3.16 8.52 -13.47
CA ALA A 290 4.29 8.14 -14.31
C ALA A 290 4.37 6.61 -14.55
N SER A 291 3.85 5.82 -13.62
CA SER A 291 3.71 4.36 -13.73
C SER A 291 2.73 3.94 -14.82
N ASP A 292 1.67 4.71 -15.06
CA ASP A 292 0.71 4.48 -16.14
C ASP A 292 1.30 4.82 -17.53
N LEU A 293 2.53 5.31 -17.61
CA LEU A 293 3.21 5.56 -18.88
C LEU A 293 4.20 4.44 -19.24
N LEU A 294 4.62 3.61 -18.27
CA LEU A 294 5.64 2.56 -18.43
C LEU A 294 5.10 1.22 -18.97
N PHE A 295 4.00 1.29 -19.75
CA PHE A 295 3.44 0.19 -20.56
C PHE A 295 4.46 -0.46 -21.52
#